data_AF-A0A813KYW3-F1
#
_entry.id   AF-A0A813KYW3-F1
#
_cell.length_a   1.000
_cell.length_b   1.000
_cell.length_c   1.000
_cell.angle_alpha   90.00
_cell.angle_beta   90.00
_cell.angle_gamma   90.00
#
_symmetry.space_group_name_H-M   'P 1'
#
loop_
_entity.id
_entity.type
_entity.pdbx_description
1 polymer ?
#
loop_
_entity_poly.entity_id
_entity_poly.type
_entity_poly.pdbx_seq_one_letter_code
_entity_poly.pdbx_strand_id
1 'polypeptide(L)'
;MAQLLYDLGRLTETDAGAGDGLGSRSRPNEEKDACGPDAPTSLELFKHLGRAVGARGAVLAPGFLPTRLITKLTKPIDWWTGDVLLDGDDLDLLGSGLTVAEDPDDLAIRSRRSLMSWIEQVAPTLGNEYVSSVRRYYYAR
;
A
#
# COMPACT_ATOMS: atom_id res chain seq x y z
N MET A 1 -40.23 16.53 -36.78
CA MET A 1 -40.29 15.38 -37.72
C MET A 1 -38.94 14.93 -38.26
N ALA A 2 -37.84 15.67 -38.06
CA ALA A 2 -36.49 15.27 -38.49
C ALA A 2 -35.71 14.41 -37.46
N GLN A 3 -36.09 14.45 -36.17
CA GLN A 3 -35.37 13.72 -35.11
C GLN A 3 -35.64 12.20 -35.11
N LEU A 4 -36.83 11.78 -35.54
CA LEU A 4 -37.25 10.36 -35.57
C LEU A 4 -36.60 9.55 -36.70
N LEU A 5 -36.07 10.22 -37.74
CA LEU A 5 -35.35 9.56 -38.84
C LEU A 5 -33.86 9.37 -38.52
N TYR A 6 -33.29 10.15 -37.61
CA TYR A 6 -31.90 9.97 -37.17
C TYR A 6 -31.76 8.73 -36.26
N ASP A 7 -32.78 8.45 -35.45
CA ASP A 7 -32.78 7.29 -34.54
C ASP A 7 -33.11 5.96 -35.25
N LEU A 8 -33.74 5.97 -36.44
CA LEU A 8 -33.95 4.76 -37.24
C LEU A 8 -32.71 4.36 -38.07
N GLY A 9 -31.86 5.31 -38.45
CA GLY A 9 -30.64 5.06 -39.22
C GLY A 9 -29.54 4.37 -38.41
N ARG A 10 -29.54 4.52 -37.08
CA ARG A 10 -28.53 3.90 -36.20
C ARG A 10 -28.86 2.48 -35.76
N LEU A 11 -30.09 2.02 -35.98
CA LEU A 11 -30.55 0.67 -35.58
C LEU A 11 -30.48 -0.34 -36.74
N THR A 12 -30.01 0.05 -37.93
CA THR A 12 -29.96 -0.82 -39.12
C THR A 12 -28.55 -1.11 -39.65
N GLU A 13 -27.48 -0.61 -39.01
CA GLU A 13 -26.12 -1.11 -39.26
C GLU A 13 -25.82 -2.38 -38.43
N THR A 14 -26.79 -3.29 -38.42
CA THR A 14 -26.57 -4.67 -37.97
C THR A 14 -26.50 -5.53 -39.23
N ASP A 15 -25.35 -6.22 -39.37
CA ASP A 15 -25.02 -7.28 -40.32
C ASP A 15 -24.75 -6.92 -41.78
N ALA A 16 -23.45 -6.76 -42.10
CA ALA A 16 -22.82 -7.48 -43.22
C ALA A 16 -21.29 -7.38 -43.14
N GLY A 17 -20.66 -8.39 -42.53
CA GLY A 17 -19.21 -8.49 -42.49
C GLY A 17 -18.74 -9.76 -41.81
N ALA A 18 -18.93 -10.90 -42.49
CA ALA A 18 -18.27 -12.15 -42.14
C ALA A 18 -16.75 -11.95 -42.22
N GLY A 19 -16.13 -11.74 -41.06
CA GLY A 19 -14.70 -11.66 -40.87
C GLY A 19 -14.38 -12.39 -39.58
N ASP A 20 -13.75 -13.56 -39.74
CA ASP A 20 -13.13 -14.35 -38.69
C ASP A 20 -12.38 -13.45 -37.69
N GLY A 21 -12.83 -13.47 -36.45
CA GLY A 21 -12.46 -12.47 -35.48
C GLY A 21 -13.14 -12.74 -34.15
N LEU A 22 -12.81 -13.88 -33.55
CA LEU A 22 -12.76 -14.00 -32.09
C LEU A 22 -11.73 -12.98 -31.57
N GLY A 23 -12.05 -11.69 -31.72
CA GLY A 23 -11.37 -10.61 -31.06
C GLY A 23 -11.69 -10.81 -29.59
N SER A 24 -10.85 -11.58 -28.89
CA SER A 24 -10.78 -11.48 -27.45
C SER A 24 -10.61 -10.00 -27.18
N ARG A 25 -11.68 -9.35 -26.71
CA ARG A 25 -11.55 -8.08 -26.00
C ARG A 25 -10.79 -8.43 -24.74
N SER A 26 -9.49 -8.64 -24.88
CA SER A 26 -8.55 -8.70 -23.79
C SER A 26 -8.76 -7.38 -23.11
N ARG A 27 -9.46 -7.42 -21.97
CA ARG A 27 -9.51 -6.25 -21.10
C ARG A 27 -8.04 -5.84 -20.91
N PRO A 28 -7.71 -4.55 -21.07
CA PRO A 28 -6.35 -4.11 -20.79
C PRO A 28 -5.99 -4.65 -19.41
N ASN A 29 -4.82 -5.31 -19.30
CA ASN A 29 -4.29 -5.68 -18.00
C ASN A 29 -4.10 -4.38 -17.24
N GLU A 30 -4.94 -4.18 -16.22
CA GLU A 30 -4.90 -3.04 -15.34
C GLU A 30 -4.35 -3.53 -14.01
N GLU A 31 -3.23 -2.92 -13.59
CA GLU A 31 -2.66 -3.13 -12.27
C GLU A 31 -3.24 -2.09 -11.32
N LYS A 32 -3.71 -2.52 -10.16
CA LYS A 32 -4.27 -1.64 -9.13
C LYS A 32 -3.66 -1.95 -7.78
N ASP A 33 -3.31 -0.90 -7.04
CA ASP A 33 -2.72 -1.03 -5.70
C ASP A 33 -3.80 -1.37 -4.66
N ALA A 34 -3.64 -2.50 -3.99
CA ALA A 34 -4.49 -2.82 -2.85
C ALA A 34 -4.22 -1.84 -1.69
N CYS A 35 -5.27 -1.23 -1.14
CA CYS A 35 -5.15 -0.24 -0.07
C CYS A 35 -6.08 -0.51 1.12
N GLY A 36 -5.72 0.07 2.26
CA GLY A 36 -6.60 0.14 3.44
C GLY A 36 -7.52 1.37 3.40
N PRO A 37 -8.46 1.48 4.34
CA PRO A 37 -9.32 2.64 4.44
C PRO A 37 -8.64 3.84 5.12
N ASP A 38 -7.47 3.63 5.73
CA ASP A 38 -6.68 4.68 6.39
C ASP A 38 -5.57 5.16 5.45
N ALA A 39 -5.29 6.48 5.48
CA ALA A 39 -4.16 7.09 4.78
C ALA A 39 -3.33 7.98 5.73
N PRO A 40 -2.79 7.44 6.84
CA PRO A 40 -1.99 8.24 7.75
C PRO A 40 -0.63 8.59 7.12
N THR A 41 -0.11 9.76 7.46
CA THR A 41 1.31 10.04 7.27
C THR A 41 2.14 9.11 8.17
N SER A 42 3.41 8.87 7.80
CA SER A 42 4.35 8.10 8.63
C SER A 42 4.42 8.64 10.07
N LEU A 43 4.41 9.96 10.24
CA LEU A 43 4.41 10.59 11.56
C LEU A 43 3.15 10.27 12.37
N GLU A 44 1.98 10.29 11.74
CA GLU A 44 0.72 9.94 12.40
C GLU A 44 0.68 8.47 12.78
N LEU A 45 1.11 7.59 11.87
CA LEU A 45 1.20 6.14 12.12
C LEU A 45 2.12 5.85 13.30
N PHE A 46 3.34 6.38 13.32
CA PHE A 46 4.28 6.13 14.41
C PHE A 46 3.83 6.76 15.74
N LYS A 47 3.20 7.94 15.72
CA LYS A 47 2.61 8.54 16.92
C LYS A 47 1.44 7.71 17.46
N HIS A 48 0.65 7.11 16.58
CA HIS A 48 -0.46 6.24 16.96
C HIS A 48 0.05 4.93 17.57
N LEU A 49 1.02 4.30 16.89
CA LEU A 49 1.71 3.12 17.37
C LEU A 49 2.35 3.35 18.74
N GLY A 50 3.09 4.47 18.89
CA GLY A 50 3.75 4.83 20.15
C GLY A 50 2.76 5.03 21.30
N ARG A 51 1.61 5.64 21.03
CA ARG A 51 0.51 5.76 22.02
C ARG A 51 -0.07 4.40 22.38
N ALA A 52 -0.33 3.55 21.39
CA ALA A 52 -0.92 2.22 21.59
C ALA A 52 -0.04 1.31 22.47
N VAL A 53 1.28 1.30 22.23
CA VAL A 53 2.22 0.44 22.96
C VAL A 53 2.82 1.09 24.22
N GLY A 54 2.43 2.34 24.54
CA GLY A 54 2.97 3.08 25.68
C GLY A 54 4.45 3.47 25.54
N ALA A 55 4.93 3.67 24.30
CA ALA A 55 6.30 4.09 24.03
C ALA A 55 6.56 5.50 24.57
N ARG A 56 7.72 5.68 25.22
CA ARG A 56 8.16 6.97 25.78
C ARG A 56 9.09 7.76 24.85
N GLY A 57 9.48 7.16 23.73
CA GLY A 57 10.38 7.79 22.75
C GLY A 57 9.69 8.87 21.94
N ALA A 58 10.44 9.92 21.58
CA ALA A 58 9.97 10.91 20.63
C ALA A 58 9.98 10.32 19.21
N VAL A 59 8.89 10.52 18.46
CA VAL A 59 8.85 10.24 17.03
C VAL A 59 9.38 11.47 16.30
N LEU A 60 10.56 11.35 15.70
CA LEU A 60 11.14 12.41 14.88
C LEU A 60 10.58 12.31 13.46
N ALA A 61 10.18 13.44 12.91
CA ALA A 61 9.67 13.50 11.54
C ALA A 61 10.81 13.27 10.52
N PRO A 62 10.48 12.71 9.33
CA PRO A 62 11.41 12.66 8.20
C PRO A 62 11.99 14.05 7.90
N GLY A 63 13.29 14.13 7.60
CA GLY A 63 13.99 15.37 7.27
C GLY A 63 14.79 16.02 8.41
N PHE A 64 14.66 15.56 9.66
CA PHE A 64 15.51 16.06 10.76
C PHE A 64 16.96 15.57 10.66
N LEU A 65 17.15 14.33 10.18
CA LEU A 65 18.45 13.74 9.89
C LEU A 65 18.44 13.17 8.47
N PRO A 66 19.59 13.16 7.77
CA PRO A 66 19.71 12.46 6.50
C PRO A 66 19.40 10.96 6.67
N THR A 67 18.65 10.38 5.74
CA THR A 67 18.31 8.94 5.68
C THR A 67 19.51 8.05 6.00
N ARG A 68 20.65 8.31 5.32
CA ARG A 68 21.91 7.57 5.51
C ARG A 68 22.41 7.55 6.95
N LEU A 69 22.17 8.62 7.72
CA LEU A 69 22.57 8.68 9.12
C LEU A 69 21.63 7.84 9.98
N ILE A 70 20.32 7.94 9.74
CA ILE A 70 19.32 7.12 10.43
C ILE A 70 19.58 5.63 10.17
N THR A 71 19.81 5.24 8.91
CA THR A 71 20.14 3.85 8.55
C THR A 71 21.41 3.35 9.24
N LYS A 72 22.40 4.23 9.52
CA LYS A 72 23.59 3.81 10.29
C LYS A 72 23.27 3.55 11.76
N LEU A 73 22.31 4.28 12.33
CA LEU A 73 21.89 4.10 13.71
C LEU A 73 21.12 2.79 13.92
N THR A 74 20.56 2.19 12.88
CA THR A 74 19.87 0.89 12.96
C THR A 74 20.82 -0.30 12.95
N LYS A 75 22.06 -0.15 12.44
CA LYS A 75 23.01 -1.25 12.25
C LYS A 75 23.36 -2.05 13.52
N PRO A 76 23.51 -1.44 14.71
CA PRO A 76 23.70 -2.22 15.93
C PRO A 76 22.53 -3.16 16.22
N ILE A 77 21.31 -2.73 15.90
CA ILE A 77 20.10 -3.54 16.11
C ILE A 77 20.04 -4.65 15.06
N ASP A 78 20.29 -4.32 13.78
CA ASP A 78 20.40 -5.32 12.69
C ASP A 78 21.41 -6.42 13.03
N TRP A 79 22.58 -6.04 13.54
CA TRP A 79 23.61 -6.99 13.96
C TRP A 79 23.15 -7.87 15.13
N TRP A 80 22.45 -7.28 16.11
CA TRP A 80 21.95 -8.00 17.27
C TRP A 80 20.82 -8.98 16.92
N THR A 81 19.91 -8.59 16.02
CA THR A 81 18.80 -9.43 15.58
C THR A 81 19.21 -10.43 14.50
N GLY A 82 20.34 -10.19 13.82
CA GLY A 82 20.76 -10.96 12.64
C GLY A 82 19.78 -10.77 11.46
N ASP A 83 19.16 -9.60 11.38
CA ASP A 83 18.13 -9.25 10.40
C ASP A 83 18.37 -7.86 9.83
N VAL A 84 17.64 -7.50 8.77
CA VAL A 84 17.61 -6.13 8.26
C VAL A 84 16.30 -5.49 8.72
N LEU A 85 16.36 -4.61 9.72
CA LEU A 85 15.16 -3.98 10.25
C LEU A 85 14.69 -2.79 9.41
N LEU A 86 15.65 -2.01 8.92
CA LEU A 86 15.37 -0.80 8.16
C LEU A 86 16.57 -0.48 7.26
N ASP A 87 16.32 -0.35 5.97
CA ASP A 87 17.31 0.14 5.03
C ASP A 87 17.10 1.61 4.66
N GLY A 88 17.86 2.10 3.68
CA GLY A 88 17.74 3.49 3.23
C GLY A 88 16.49 3.73 2.38
N ASP A 89 16.13 2.75 1.57
CA ASP A 89 15.02 2.86 0.62
C ASP A 89 13.68 2.82 1.36
N ASP A 90 13.57 2.03 2.43
CA ASP A 90 12.41 2.01 3.34
C ASP A 90 12.16 3.40 3.96
N LEU A 91 13.23 4.04 4.43
CA LEU A 91 13.16 5.35 5.06
C LEU A 91 12.80 6.45 4.05
N ASP A 92 13.37 6.39 2.85
CA ASP A 92 13.05 7.31 1.78
C ASP A 92 11.59 7.13 1.33
N LEU A 93 11.11 5.89 1.21
CA LEU A 93 9.72 5.57 0.91
C LEU A 93 8.77 6.15 1.97
N LEU A 94 9.05 5.91 3.26
CA LEU A 94 8.28 6.46 4.39
C LEU A 94 8.28 8.00 4.41
N GLY A 95 9.34 8.64 3.91
CA GLY A 95 9.45 10.10 3.84
C GLY A 95 8.86 10.73 2.57
N SER A 96 8.66 9.95 1.51
CA SER A 96 8.30 10.44 0.18
C SER A 96 6.80 10.72 -0.02
N GLY A 97 5.94 10.14 0.82
CA GLY A 97 4.49 10.15 0.62
C GLY A 97 4.01 9.27 -0.54
N LEU A 98 4.88 8.44 -1.13
CA LEU A 98 4.57 7.55 -2.26
C LEU A 98 3.85 6.25 -1.86
N THR A 99 3.42 6.12 -0.60
CA THR A 99 2.75 4.92 -0.07
C THR A 99 1.22 5.00 -0.16
N VAL A 100 0.69 5.94 -0.94
CA VAL A 100 -0.76 6.14 -1.12
C VAL A 100 -1.13 5.60 -2.50
N ALA A 101 -2.15 4.74 -2.55
CA ALA A 101 -2.68 4.20 -3.80
C ALA A 101 -3.19 5.31 -4.71
N GLU A 102 -3.11 5.10 -6.03
CA GLU A 102 -3.56 6.08 -7.03
C GLU A 102 -5.07 6.37 -6.94
N ASP A 103 -5.89 5.33 -6.75
CA ASP A 103 -7.34 5.44 -6.53
C ASP A 103 -7.74 4.80 -5.18
N PRO A 104 -7.52 5.49 -4.06
CA PRO A 104 -7.71 4.91 -2.73
C PRO A 104 -9.20 4.70 -2.36
N ASP A 105 -10.12 5.25 -3.14
CA ASP A 105 -11.57 5.14 -2.92
C ASP A 105 -12.24 4.05 -3.78
N ASP A 106 -11.49 3.37 -4.66
CA ASP A 106 -12.00 2.24 -5.44
C ASP A 106 -12.42 1.07 -4.50
N LEU A 107 -13.73 0.85 -4.42
CA LEU A 107 -14.33 -0.19 -3.58
C LEU A 107 -13.95 -1.62 -4.00
N ALA A 108 -13.39 -1.82 -5.20
CA ALA A 108 -12.91 -3.13 -5.65
C ALA A 108 -11.57 -3.52 -5.03
N ILE A 109 -10.72 -2.55 -4.67
CA ILE A 109 -9.37 -2.78 -4.14
C ILE A 109 -9.22 -2.33 -2.68
N ARG A 110 -10.11 -1.44 -2.21
CA ARG A 110 -10.10 -0.93 -0.84
C ARG A 110 -10.57 -1.97 0.16
N SER A 111 -9.67 -2.32 1.08
CA SER A 111 -10.00 -3.11 2.26
C SER A 111 -10.92 -2.35 3.20
N ARG A 112 -11.80 -3.09 3.90
CA ARG A 112 -12.66 -2.54 4.96
C ARG A 112 -11.97 -2.50 6.33
N ARG A 113 -10.80 -3.13 6.47
CA ARG A 113 -10.09 -3.22 7.75
C ARG A 113 -9.18 -2.01 7.92
N SER A 114 -9.46 -1.18 8.92
CA SER A 114 -8.57 -0.11 9.37
C SER A 114 -7.34 -0.70 10.07
N LEU A 115 -6.15 -0.31 9.61
CA LEU A 115 -4.88 -0.54 10.28
C LEU A 115 -4.85 0.17 11.64
N MET A 116 -5.33 1.42 11.69
CA MET A 116 -5.29 2.24 12.91
C MET A 116 -6.16 1.64 14.01
N SER A 117 -7.37 1.16 13.67
CA SER A 117 -8.24 0.45 14.61
C SER A 117 -7.69 -0.94 14.98
N TRP A 118 -7.05 -1.63 14.03
CA TRP A 118 -6.42 -2.92 14.32
C TRP A 118 -5.28 -2.77 15.33
N ILE A 119 -4.42 -1.75 15.19
CA ILE A 119 -3.33 -1.45 16.14
C ILE A 119 -3.87 -1.31 17.56
N GLU A 120 -4.98 -0.59 17.76
CA GLU A 120 -5.60 -0.42 19.08
C GLU A 120 -6.07 -1.75 19.67
N GLN A 121 -6.65 -2.63 18.85
CA GLN A 121 -7.16 -3.94 19.29
C GLN A 121 -6.04 -4.88 19.72
N VAL A 122 -4.90 -4.85 19.02
CA VAL A 122 -3.75 -5.72 19.31
C VAL A 122 -2.69 -5.07 20.19
N ALA A 123 -2.88 -3.80 20.57
CA ALA A 123 -1.91 -3.01 21.32
C ALA A 123 -1.28 -3.73 22.52
N PRO A 124 -2.03 -4.50 23.36
CA PRO A 124 -1.44 -5.18 24.52
C PRO A 124 -0.40 -6.25 24.18
N THR A 125 -0.45 -6.81 22.96
CA THR A 125 0.46 -7.88 22.51
C THR A 125 1.44 -7.43 21.44
N LEU A 126 1.26 -6.20 20.92
CA LEU A 126 2.05 -5.68 19.81
C LEU A 126 3.50 -5.41 20.25
N GLY A 127 4.44 -6.03 19.54
CA GLY A 127 5.89 -5.89 19.80
C GLY A 127 6.44 -6.83 20.89
N ASN A 128 5.61 -7.69 21.48
CA ASN A 128 6.08 -8.68 22.47
C ASN A 128 6.91 -9.80 21.83
N GLU A 129 6.70 -10.05 20.55
CA GLU A 129 7.44 -11.04 19.78
C GLU A 129 8.08 -10.38 18.55
N TYR A 130 9.30 -10.81 18.26
CA TYR A 130 10.03 -10.39 17.09
C TYR A 130 10.15 -11.55 16.11
N VAL A 131 9.73 -11.30 14.87
CA VAL A 131 9.83 -12.26 13.76
C VAL A 131 10.86 -11.74 12.77
N SER A 132 11.98 -12.44 12.66
CA SER A 132 13.04 -12.08 11.72
C SER A 132 12.58 -12.29 10.27
N SER A 133 12.72 -11.25 9.45
CA SER A 133 12.42 -11.28 8.01
C SER A 133 13.37 -12.23 7.29
N VAL A 134 14.66 -12.19 7.62
CA VAL A 134 15.68 -13.08 7.08
C VAL A 134 15.35 -14.54 7.40
N ARG A 135 14.98 -14.86 8.64
CA ARG A 135 14.57 -16.22 9.00
C ARG A 135 13.31 -16.64 8.27
N ARG A 136 12.29 -15.78 8.25
CA ARG A 136 10.99 -16.07 7.63
C ARG A 136 11.11 -16.39 6.13
N TYR A 137 11.94 -15.65 5.40
CA TYR A 137 11.99 -15.77 3.94
C TYR A 137 13.14 -16.65 3.43
N TYR A 138 14.24 -16.77 4.17
CA TYR A 138 15.44 -17.46 3.67
C TYR A 138 15.86 -18.70 4.48
N TYR A 139 15.43 -18.83 5.73
CA TYR A 139 15.79 -19.97 6.58
C TYR A 139 14.61 -20.80 7.09
N ALA A 140 13.37 -20.42 6.77
CA ALA A 140 12.20 -21.23 7.03
C ALA A 140 12.21 -22.46 6.10
N ARG A 141 12.77 -23.56 6.61
CA ARG A 141 12.60 -24.93 6.14
C ARG A 141 12.09 -25.78 7.28
#